data_AF-A0A935VWN6-F1
#
_entry.id   AF-A0A935VWN6-F1
#
_cell.length_a   1.000
_cell.length_b   1.000
_cell.length_c   1.000
_cell.angle_alpha   90.00
_cell.angle_beta   90.00
_cell.angle_gamma   90.00
#
_symmetry.space_group_name_H-M   'P 1'
#
loop_
_entity.id
_entity.type
_entity.pdbx_description
1 polymer ?
#
loop_
_entity_poly.entity_id
_entity_poly.type
_entity_poly.pdbx_seq_one_letter_code
_entity_poly.pdbx_strand_id
1 'polypeptide(L)'
;MHFVPLLIFLLNILLAVPMHGQELILAPDTAAGDFFGVAVSLSASGEMMVVGSPQDDVSGMIDAGSAHVFSRAGDGAWIYQQKLLAPDVSASGAFGNSVAISPSGDTIIVGYANDVRGTGSAHIFSRLPNGSWERQQKLLAPDGAEGDGFGGSVSLSSSGDTAVVGARPTMSPVLAQPVRRTSLPARPAEAGRTSNSSLLPHPRSTHG
;
A
#
# COMPACT_ATOMS: atom_id res chain seq x y z
N MET A 1 -26.65 -47.55 -47.79
CA MET A 1 -26.27 -47.95 -46.42
C MET A 1 -24.75 -47.83 -46.34
N HIS A 2 -24.26 -46.62 -46.10
CA HIS A 2 -23.56 -46.20 -44.86
C HIS A 2 -22.32 -47.04 -44.54
N PHE A 3 -21.13 -46.46 -44.70
CA PHE A 3 -20.19 -46.27 -43.60
C PHE A 3 -19.15 -45.19 -43.94
N VAL A 4 -18.90 -44.33 -42.95
CA VAL A 4 -18.09 -43.09 -42.94
C VAL A 4 -16.61 -43.44 -42.73
N PRO A 5 -15.62 -42.72 -43.32
CA PRO A 5 -14.22 -42.89 -42.94
C PRO A 5 -13.94 -42.18 -41.60
N LEU A 6 -13.45 -42.94 -40.62
CA LEU A 6 -13.04 -42.42 -39.32
C LEU A 6 -11.65 -41.78 -39.41
N LEU A 7 -11.66 -40.46 -39.21
CA LEU A 7 -10.57 -39.54 -38.99
C LEU A 7 -9.55 -40.09 -37.96
N ILE A 8 -8.33 -40.41 -38.41
CA ILE A 8 -7.17 -40.56 -37.51
C ILE A 8 -6.66 -39.15 -37.20
N PHE A 9 -7.24 -38.52 -36.19
CA PHE A 9 -6.66 -37.38 -35.47
C PHE A 9 -6.80 -37.67 -33.98
N LEU A 10 -5.90 -38.52 -33.47
CA LEU A 10 -5.65 -38.64 -32.04
C LEU A 10 -4.20 -39.04 -31.87
N LEU A 11 -3.42 -38.13 -31.26
CA LEU A 11 -2.68 -38.37 -30.02
C LEU A 11 -1.43 -37.47 -29.95
N ASN A 12 -1.65 -36.19 -29.62
CA ASN A 12 -0.65 -35.36 -28.95
C ASN A 12 -1.35 -34.54 -27.85
N ILE A 13 -2.02 -35.25 -26.95
CA ILE A 13 -2.36 -34.72 -25.62
C ILE A 13 -1.53 -35.54 -24.65
N LEU A 14 -0.33 -35.04 -24.31
CA LEU A 14 0.37 -35.46 -23.10
C LEU A 14 1.37 -34.38 -22.65
N LEU A 15 0.92 -33.57 -21.68
CA LEU A 15 1.73 -32.92 -20.64
C LEU A 15 2.82 -31.92 -21.10
N ALA A 16 2.40 -30.77 -21.62
CA ALA A 16 3.19 -29.56 -21.41
C ALA A 16 2.90 -29.06 -19.99
N VAL A 17 3.79 -29.36 -19.04
CA VAL A 17 3.88 -28.55 -17.81
C VAL A 17 4.23 -27.14 -18.29
N PRO A 18 3.47 -26.07 -17.97
CA PRO A 18 3.86 -24.73 -18.34
C PRO A 18 5.17 -24.39 -17.63
N MET A 19 6.26 -24.49 -18.38
CA MET A 19 7.54 -23.88 -18.04
C MET A 19 7.28 -22.37 -17.96
N HIS A 20 7.57 -21.77 -16.81
CA HIS A 20 7.38 -20.34 -16.57
C HIS A 20 8.20 -19.53 -17.60
N GLY A 21 7.56 -19.17 -18.71
CA GLY A 21 8.03 -18.14 -19.61
C GLY A 21 7.93 -16.78 -18.93
N GLN A 22 8.80 -15.86 -19.32
CA GLN A 22 8.59 -14.45 -18.99
C GLN A 22 7.29 -14.02 -19.68
N GLU A 23 6.28 -13.66 -18.89
CA GLU A 23 5.03 -13.07 -19.38
C GLU A 23 5.17 -11.55 -19.30
N LEU A 24 4.97 -10.87 -20.43
CA LEU A 24 4.87 -9.41 -20.45
C LEU A 24 3.47 -9.03 -19.95
N ILE A 25 3.41 -8.33 -18.82
CA ILE A 25 2.15 -7.87 -18.25
C ILE A 25 1.96 -6.39 -18.62
N LEU A 26 0.85 -6.10 -19.30
CA LEU A 26 0.42 -4.75 -19.65
C LEU A 26 -1.05 -4.59 -19.30
N ALA A 27 -1.47 -3.38 -18.93
CA ALA A 27 -2.88 -3.03 -18.90
C ALA A 27 -3.39 -2.80 -20.35
N PRO A 28 -4.69 -3.05 -20.64
CA PRO A 28 -5.25 -2.94 -21.99
C PRO A 28 -5.06 -1.58 -22.67
N ASP A 29 -4.94 -0.52 -21.89
CA ASP A 29 -4.85 0.87 -22.32
C ASP A 29 -3.48 1.51 -22.02
N THR A 30 -2.46 0.70 -21.73
CA THR A 30 -1.10 1.20 -21.47
C THR A 30 -0.58 1.97 -22.70
N ALA A 31 -0.30 3.26 -22.53
CA ALA A 31 0.33 4.10 -23.53
C ALA A 31 1.78 4.46 -23.18
N ALA A 32 2.52 4.91 -24.19
CA ALA A 32 3.89 5.39 -23.99
C ALA A 32 3.86 6.70 -23.19
N GLY A 33 4.51 6.70 -22.02
CA GLY A 33 4.50 7.85 -21.12
C GLY A 33 3.73 7.59 -19.83
N ASP A 34 2.82 6.62 -19.76
CA ASP A 34 1.97 6.40 -18.57
C ASP A 34 2.74 5.90 -17.33
N PHE A 35 3.98 5.48 -17.55
CA PHE A 35 4.90 5.00 -16.52
C PHE A 35 4.32 3.80 -15.75
N PHE A 36 3.60 2.92 -16.46
CA PHE A 36 3.14 1.64 -15.95
C PHE A 36 4.31 0.85 -15.36
N GLY A 37 4.15 0.40 -14.11
CA GLY A 37 5.19 -0.36 -13.40
C GLY A 37 6.06 0.48 -12.48
N VAL A 38 5.83 1.80 -12.34
CA VAL A 38 6.57 2.64 -11.38
C VAL A 38 6.38 2.17 -9.93
N ALA A 39 5.19 1.64 -9.61
CA ALA A 39 4.91 1.02 -8.33
C ALA A 39 4.23 -0.33 -8.55
N VAL A 40 4.67 -1.36 -7.82
CA VAL A 40 4.13 -2.71 -7.92
C VAL A 40 3.96 -3.32 -6.54
N SER A 41 2.94 -4.15 -6.35
CA SER A 41 2.73 -4.91 -5.12
C SER A 41 2.01 -6.22 -5.40
N LEU A 42 2.38 -7.27 -4.65
CA LEU A 42 1.80 -8.61 -4.74
C LEU A 42 1.21 -9.00 -3.38
N SER A 43 0.06 -9.67 -3.43
CA SER A 43 -0.51 -10.38 -2.28
C SER A 43 0.39 -11.54 -1.86
N ALA A 44 0.23 -12.05 -0.63
CA ALA A 44 1.10 -13.11 -0.12
C ALA A 44 0.95 -14.45 -0.86
N SER A 45 -0.23 -14.74 -1.42
CA SER A 45 -0.42 -15.91 -2.28
C SER A 45 0.22 -15.75 -3.67
N GLY A 46 0.58 -14.53 -4.05
CA GLY A 46 1.03 -14.22 -5.41
C GLY A 46 -0.08 -14.29 -6.46
N GLU A 47 -1.35 -14.30 -6.03
CA GLU A 47 -2.50 -14.41 -6.94
C GLU A 47 -3.08 -13.06 -7.32
N MET A 48 -2.83 -12.02 -6.53
CA MET A 48 -3.24 -10.65 -6.83
C MET A 48 -2.03 -9.74 -6.95
N MET A 49 -2.04 -8.90 -7.98
CA MET A 49 -1.03 -7.87 -8.26
C MET A 49 -1.69 -6.52 -8.49
N VAL A 50 -1.04 -5.47 -8.01
CA VAL A 50 -1.40 -4.08 -8.31
C VAL A 50 -0.21 -3.37 -8.92
N VAL A 51 -0.45 -2.63 -9.99
CA VAL A 51 0.57 -1.89 -10.72
C VAL A 51 0.12 -0.44 -10.93
N GLY A 52 0.95 0.52 -10.51
CA GLY A 52 0.70 1.95 -10.71
C GLY A 52 1.16 2.46 -12.07
N SER A 53 0.41 3.41 -12.62
CA SER A 53 0.72 4.19 -13.83
C SER A 53 0.48 5.68 -13.54
N PRO A 54 1.40 6.36 -12.82
CA PRO A 54 1.17 7.72 -12.35
C PRO A 54 1.10 8.78 -13.45
N GLN A 55 1.43 8.47 -14.70
CA GLN A 55 1.36 9.42 -15.82
C GLN A 55 0.27 9.06 -16.84
N ASP A 56 -0.64 8.18 -16.45
CA ASP A 56 -1.77 7.79 -17.29
C ASP A 56 -2.74 8.96 -17.50
N ASP A 57 -3.11 9.20 -18.76
CA ASP A 57 -4.09 10.19 -19.17
C ASP A 57 -5.52 9.65 -19.00
N VAL A 58 -6.22 10.12 -17.98
CA VAL A 58 -7.53 9.58 -17.60
C VAL A 58 -8.63 10.63 -17.78
N SER A 59 -9.71 10.25 -18.45
CA SER A 59 -10.91 11.10 -18.60
C SER A 59 -10.62 12.49 -19.19
N GLY A 60 -9.62 12.59 -20.07
CA GLY A 60 -9.18 13.84 -20.69
C GLY A 60 -8.28 14.72 -19.81
N MET A 61 -7.87 14.23 -18.63
CA MET A 61 -6.90 14.88 -17.76
C MET A 61 -5.52 14.28 -17.98
N ILE A 62 -4.56 15.14 -18.31
CA ILE A 62 -3.16 14.74 -18.56
C ILE A 62 -2.49 14.31 -17.26
N ASP A 63 -1.76 13.20 -17.26
CA ASP A 63 -0.99 12.67 -16.13
C ASP A 63 -1.81 12.56 -14.82
N ALA A 64 -3.11 12.29 -14.94
CA ALA A 64 -3.97 12.13 -13.76
C ALA A 64 -3.58 10.88 -12.95
N GLY A 65 -3.11 9.85 -13.67
CA GLY A 65 -2.61 8.60 -13.13
C GLY A 65 -3.70 7.58 -12.86
N SER A 66 -3.28 6.32 -12.74
CA SER A 66 -4.15 5.18 -12.45
C SER A 66 -3.39 4.08 -11.71
N ALA A 67 -4.14 3.09 -11.19
CA ALA A 67 -3.58 1.82 -10.75
C ALA A 67 -4.36 0.66 -11.36
N HIS A 68 -3.68 -0.45 -11.66
CA HIS A 68 -4.23 -1.57 -12.40
C HIS A 68 -4.14 -2.82 -11.53
N VAL A 69 -5.25 -3.55 -11.43
CA VAL A 69 -5.33 -4.80 -10.68
C VAL A 69 -5.32 -5.98 -11.63
N PHE A 70 -4.52 -6.98 -11.30
CA PHE A 70 -4.42 -8.25 -12.01
C PHE A 70 -4.64 -9.39 -11.03
N SER A 71 -5.21 -10.48 -11.53
CA SER A 71 -5.31 -11.75 -10.82
C SER A 71 -4.61 -12.85 -11.59
N ARG A 72 -4.01 -13.81 -10.91
CA ARG A 72 -3.36 -14.96 -11.52
C ARG A 72 -4.35 -16.09 -11.72
N ALA A 73 -4.44 -16.60 -12.95
CA ALA A 73 -5.24 -17.76 -13.29
C ALA A 73 -4.58 -19.06 -12.83
N GLY A 74 -5.34 -20.15 -12.79
CA GLY A 74 -4.86 -21.47 -12.36
C GLY A 74 -3.79 -22.08 -13.28
N ASP A 75 -3.70 -21.62 -14.52
CA ASP A 75 -2.64 -21.98 -15.48
C ASP A 75 -1.37 -21.12 -15.33
N GLY A 76 -1.40 -20.14 -14.42
CA GLY A 76 -0.30 -19.24 -14.09
C GLY A 76 -0.28 -17.92 -14.85
N ALA A 77 -1.21 -17.69 -15.79
CA ALA A 77 -1.31 -16.46 -16.56
C ALA A 77 -1.86 -15.28 -15.75
N TRP A 78 -1.45 -14.06 -16.06
CA TRP A 78 -2.01 -12.86 -15.43
C TRP A 78 -3.23 -12.33 -16.20
N ILE A 79 -4.34 -12.19 -15.49
CA ILE A 79 -5.60 -11.68 -16.03
C ILE A 79 -5.84 -10.28 -15.47
N TYR A 80 -5.94 -9.29 -16.35
CA TYR A 80 -6.36 -7.95 -15.99
C TYR A 80 -7.79 -7.94 -15.41
N GLN A 81 -7.96 -7.30 -14.26
CA GLN A 81 -9.24 -7.22 -13.56
C GLN A 81 -9.88 -5.84 -13.67
N GLN A 82 -9.16 -4.79 -13.29
CA GLN A 82 -9.76 -3.46 -13.13
C GLN A 82 -8.72 -2.34 -13.13
N LYS A 83 -9.12 -1.18 -13.67
CA LYS A 83 -8.44 0.12 -13.50
C LYS A 83 -9.06 0.83 -12.30
N LEU A 84 -8.22 1.22 -11.35
CA LEU A 84 -8.57 2.01 -10.18
C LEU A 84 -8.21 3.47 -10.48
N LEU A 85 -9.18 4.34 -10.24
CA LEU A 85 -9.07 5.78 -10.49
C LEU A 85 -9.46 6.53 -9.21
N ALA A 86 -8.88 7.72 -9.01
CA ALA A 86 -9.44 8.69 -8.09
C ALA A 86 -10.75 9.25 -8.69
N PRO A 87 -11.88 9.29 -7.97
CA PRO A 87 -13.13 9.89 -8.48
C PRO A 87 -13.00 11.39 -8.77
N ASP A 88 -12.12 12.06 -8.02
CA ASP A 88 -11.75 13.46 -8.15
C ASP A 88 -10.41 13.58 -8.88
N VAL A 89 -10.37 13.07 -10.12
CA VAL A 89 -9.19 13.20 -10.99
C VAL A 89 -8.81 14.67 -11.19
N SER A 90 -7.52 14.96 -11.04
CA SER A 90 -6.91 16.23 -11.36
C SER A 90 -5.73 16.01 -12.32
N ALA A 91 -5.53 16.95 -13.23
CA ALA A 91 -4.38 16.94 -14.12
C ALA A 91 -3.08 16.94 -13.29
N SER A 92 -2.11 16.13 -13.70
CA SER A 92 -0.82 15.93 -13.03
C SER A 92 -0.90 15.44 -11.58
N GLY A 93 -2.04 14.88 -11.16
CA GLY A 93 -2.23 14.42 -9.79
C GLY A 93 -1.38 13.18 -9.44
N ALA A 94 -0.97 12.38 -10.45
CA ALA A 94 -0.14 11.19 -10.28
C ALA A 94 -0.72 10.07 -9.39
N PHE A 95 -1.98 9.69 -9.61
CA PHE A 95 -2.59 8.56 -8.89
C PHE A 95 -1.86 7.26 -9.25
N GLY A 96 -1.57 6.41 -8.28
CA GLY A 96 -0.77 5.21 -8.52
C GLY A 96 0.73 5.41 -8.38
N ASN A 97 1.21 6.57 -7.91
CA ASN A 97 2.65 6.78 -7.65
C ASN A 97 3.22 5.84 -6.59
N SER A 98 2.36 5.29 -5.74
CA SER A 98 2.68 4.24 -4.79
C SER A 98 1.46 3.33 -4.63
N VAL A 99 1.68 2.03 -4.47
CA VAL A 99 0.61 1.05 -4.29
C VAL A 99 1.02 0.01 -3.25
N ALA A 100 0.07 -0.51 -2.50
CA ALA A 100 0.25 -1.71 -1.71
C ALA A 100 -1.04 -2.53 -1.71
N ILE A 101 -0.91 -3.86 -1.72
CA ILE A 101 -2.01 -4.79 -1.52
C ILE A 101 -1.75 -5.60 -0.24
N SER A 102 -2.81 -5.78 0.55
CA SER A 102 -2.76 -6.61 1.77
C SER A 102 -2.37 -8.05 1.44
N PRO A 103 -1.76 -8.80 2.38
CA PRO A 103 -1.43 -10.20 2.17
C PRO A 103 -2.60 -11.09 1.76
N SER A 104 -3.82 -10.82 2.24
CA SER A 104 -5.03 -11.58 1.86
C SER A 104 -5.50 -11.28 0.42
N GLY A 105 -5.08 -10.16 -0.16
CA GLY A 105 -5.51 -9.73 -1.49
C GLY A 105 -6.85 -8.98 -1.51
N ASP A 106 -7.38 -8.56 -0.34
CA ASP A 106 -8.73 -7.97 -0.24
C ASP A 106 -8.74 -6.45 -0.04
N THR A 107 -7.61 -5.88 0.39
CA THR A 107 -7.44 -4.43 0.56
C THR A 107 -6.28 -3.92 -0.27
N ILE A 108 -6.51 -2.83 -1.00
CA ILE A 108 -5.50 -2.07 -1.74
C ILE A 108 -5.45 -0.65 -1.18
N ILE A 109 -4.25 -0.10 -1.08
CA ILE A 109 -4.04 1.33 -0.91
C ILE A 109 -3.29 1.88 -2.12
N VAL A 110 -3.75 3.02 -2.63
CA VAL A 110 -3.12 3.73 -3.74
C VAL A 110 -2.78 5.15 -3.30
N GLY A 111 -1.52 5.55 -3.46
CA GLY A 111 -1.07 6.92 -3.25
C GLY A 111 -1.47 7.84 -4.40
N TYR A 112 -1.78 9.09 -4.06
CA TYR A 112 -2.09 10.17 -4.98
C TYR A 112 -1.30 11.42 -4.56
N ALA A 113 0.03 11.37 -4.68
CA ALA A 113 0.91 12.33 -4.02
C ALA A 113 0.75 13.78 -4.51
N ASN A 114 0.32 14.02 -5.74
CA ASN A 114 0.14 15.37 -6.26
C ASN A 114 -1.32 15.86 -6.20
N ASP A 115 -2.19 15.14 -5.51
CA ASP A 115 -3.60 15.51 -5.34
C ASP A 115 -3.74 16.92 -4.74
N VAL A 116 -4.78 17.64 -5.16
CA VAL A 116 -5.14 19.02 -4.81
C VAL A 116 -3.92 19.89 -4.47
N ARG A 117 -3.31 20.49 -5.51
CA ARG A 117 -2.14 21.37 -5.38
C ARG A 117 -0.95 20.70 -4.69
N GLY A 118 -0.83 19.37 -4.79
CA GLY A 118 0.28 18.64 -4.17
C GLY A 118 0.18 18.45 -2.67
N THR A 119 -0.98 18.69 -2.05
CA THR A 119 -1.24 18.28 -0.65
C THR A 119 -1.13 16.75 -0.53
N GLY A 120 -1.62 16.05 -1.55
CA GLY A 120 -1.56 14.61 -1.66
C GLY A 120 -2.66 13.89 -0.88
N SER A 121 -2.97 12.67 -1.30
CA SER A 121 -3.91 11.78 -0.62
C SER A 121 -3.52 10.31 -0.77
N ALA A 122 -4.18 9.42 -0.04
CA ALA A 122 -4.13 7.98 -0.29
C ALA A 122 -5.55 7.39 -0.28
N HIS A 123 -5.82 6.42 -1.14
CA HIS A 123 -7.17 5.88 -1.34
C HIS A 123 -7.18 4.39 -1.03
N ILE A 124 -8.10 3.97 -0.17
CA ILE A 124 -8.32 2.58 0.21
C ILE A 124 -9.40 2.00 -0.69
N PHE A 125 -9.12 0.84 -1.28
CA PHE A 125 -10.06 0.03 -2.05
C PHE A 125 -10.23 -1.32 -1.37
N SER A 126 -11.46 -1.81 -1.36
CA SER A 126 -11.80 -3.14 -0.88
C SER A 126 -12.37 -3.98 -2.01
N ARG A 127 -12.01 -5.26 -1.99
CA ARG A 127 -12.54 -6.24 -2.92
C ARG A 127 -13.93 -6.67 -2.49
N LEU A 128 -14.89 -6.51 -3.39
CA LEU A 128 -16.28 -6.91 -3.18
C LEU A 128 -16.47 -8.42 -3.46
N PRO A 129 -17.55 -9.05 -2.96
CA PRO A 129 -17.82 -10.47 -3.17
C PRO A 129 -17.93 -10.89 -4.64
N ASN A 130 -18.26 -9.95 -5.54
CA ASN A 130 -18.31 -10.18 -6.98
C ASN A 130 -16.92 -10.08 -7.66
N GLY A 131 -15.85 -9.88 -6.90
CA GLY A 131 -14.48 -9.74 -7.37
C GLY A 131 -14.06 -8.34 -7.81
N SER A 132 -15.01 -7.39 -7.92
CA SER A 132 -14.70 -6.00 -8.27
C SER A 132 -14.13 -5.21 -7.08
N TRP A 133 -13.46 -4.11 -7.38
CA TRP A 133 -12.86 -3.21 -6.39
C TRP A 133 -13.65 -1.92 -6.28
N GLU A 134 -13.91 -1.52 -5.04
CA GLU A 134 -14.60 -0.27 -4.73
C GLU A 134 -13.76 0.55 -3.74
N ARG A 135 -13.68 1.87 -3.99
CA ARG A 135 -13.01 2.79 -3.07
C ARG A 135 -13.85 2.97 -1.81
N GLN A 136 -13.29 2.59 -0.66
CA GLN A 136 -13.93 2.75 0.64
C GLN A 136 -13.59 4.10 1.29
N GLN A 137 -12.37 4.58 1.14
CA GLN A 137 -11.91 5.75 1.89
C GLN A 137 -10.86 6.55 1.13
N LYS A 138 -10.89 7.87 1.32
CA LYS A 138 -9.80 8.80 1.00
C LYS A 138 -9.15 9.26 2.31
N LEU A 139 -7.84 9.13 2.40
CA LEU A 139 -7.02 9.54 3.53
C LEU A 139 -6.32 10.86 3.16
N LEU A 140 -6.38 11.81 4.09
CA LEU A 140 -5.73 13.12 3.99
C LEU A 140 -4.82 13.31 5.19
N ALA A 141 -3.70 14.01 5.02
CA ALA A 141 -2.90 14.48 6.13
C ALA A 141 -3.74 15.49 6.95
N PRO A 142 -3.86 15.34 8.29
CA PRO A 142 -4.61 16.28 9.12
C PRO A 142 -4.10 17.73 9.06
N ASP A 143 -2.81 17.89 8.79
CA ASP A 143 -2.08 19.16 8.63
C ASP A 143 -1.66 19.43 7.18
N GLY A 144 -2.25 18.71 6.21
CA GLY A 144 -1.85 18.77 4.81
C GLY A 144 -1.84 20.18 4.24
N ALA A 145 -0.67 20.60 3.79
CA ALA A 145 -0.39 21.86 3.12
C ALA A 145 0.04 21.65 1.66
N GLU A 146 -0.03 22.72 0.87
CA GLU A 146 0.35 22.72 -0.54
C GLU A 146 1.80 22.22 -0.72
N GLY A 147 1.97 21.14 -1.49
CA GLY A 147 3.27 20.52 -1.76
C GLY A 147 3.76 19.48 -0.75
N ASP A 148 2.98 19.11 0.28
CA ASP A 148 3.37 18.12 1.29
C ASP A 148 3.55 16.70 0.73
N GLY A 149 2.82 16.36 -0.34
CA GLY A 149 2.99 15.09 -1.03
C GLY A 149 2.55 13.86 -0.22
N PHE A 150 1.49 13.95 0.57
CA PHE A 150 0.92 12.80 1.28
C PHE A 150 0.47 11.70 0.30
N GLY A 151 0.78 10.44 0.58
CA GLY A 151 0.62 9.35 -0.41
C GLY A 151 1.87 9.15 -1.28
N GLY A 152 2.97 9.85 -0.98
CA GLY A 152 4.27 9.62 -1.61
C GLY A 152 4.80 8.20 -1.42
N SER A 153 4.44 7.55 -0.32
CA SER A 153 4.65 6.12 -0.07
C SER A 153 3.50 5.56 0.76
N VAL A 154 3.19 4.28 0.59
CA VAL A 154 2.11 3.59 1.28
C VAL A 154 2.53 2.19 1.70
N SER A 155 1.97 1.69 2.80
CA SER A 155 2.12 0.30 3.23
C SER A 155 0.90 -0.16 3.99
N LEU A 156 0.61 -1.46 3.92
CA LEU A 156 -0.45 -2.12 4.67
C LEU A 156 0.15 -3.14 5.63
N SER A 157 -0.43 -3.22 6.82
CA SER A 157 -0.17 -4.30 7.77
C SER A 157 -0.60 -5.66 7.23
N SER A 158 -0.19 -6.73 7.93
CA SER A 158 -0.52 -8.09 7.50
C SER A 158 -2.00 -8.42 7.51
N SER A 159 -2.80 -7.75 8.34
CA SER A 159 -4.25 -7.91 8.35
C SER A 159 -4.95 -7.05 7.29
N GLY A 160 -4.27 -6.04 6.73
CA GLY A 160 -4.87 -5.05 5.83
C GLY A 160 -5.60 -3.91 6.53
N ASP A 161 -5.84 -3.98 7.84
CA ASP A 161 -6.67 -3.00 8.56
C ASP A 161 -5.90 -1.75 9.02
N THR A 162 -4.57 -1.83 9.07
CA THR A 162 -3.70 -0.69 9.36
C THR A 162 -2.95 -0.30 8.10
N ALA A 163 -3.06 0.98 7.73
CA ALA A 163 -2.28 1.62 6.68
C ALA A 163 -1.28 2.62 7.26
N VAL A 164 -0.10 2.69 6.65
CA VAL A 164 0.87 3.78 6.88
C VAL A 164 1.01 4.53 5.57
N VAL A 165 0.96 5.86 5.66
CA VAL A 165 1.08 6.76 4.50
C VAL A 165 2.16 7.79 4.80
N GLY A 166 3.14 7.87 3.91
CA GLY A 166 4.22 8.85 3.96
C GLY A 166 3.87 10.12 3.19
N ALA A 167 4.41 11.24 3.67
CA ALA A 167 4.44 12.52 2.96
C ALA A 167 5.90 12.83 2.60
N ARG A 168 6.16 13.09 1.32
CA ARG A 168 7.46 13.58 0.85
C ARG A 168 7.23 14.97 0.26
N PRO A 169 7.62 16.05 0.95
CA PRO A 169 7.41 17.38 0.42
C PRO A 169 8.12 17.52 -0.92
N THR A 170 7.40 17.91 -1.95
CA THR A 170 7.98 18.21 -3.27
C THR A 170 8.51 19.64 -3.34
N MET A 171 8.21 20.46 -2.33
CA MET A 171 8.78 21.80 -2.12
C MET A 171 9.52 21.88 -0.77
N SER A 172 10.67 22.56 -0.76
CA SER A 172 11.40 22.89 0.47
C SER A 172 10.44 23.55 1.48
N PRO A 173 10.46 23.17 2.77
CA PRO A 173 9.46 23.64 3.72
C PRO A 173 9.49 25.17 3.81
N VAL A 174 8.38 25.82 3.51
CA VAL A 174 8.11 27.17 4.01
C VAL A 174 7.95 27.03 5.52
N LEU A 175 9.07 27.21 6.22
CA LEU A 175 9.23 27.36 7.67
C LEU A 175 8.06 26.79 8.48
N ALA A 176 8.09 25.49 8.77
CA ALA A 176 7.37 24.96 9.92
C ALA A 176 7.79 25.81 11.13
N GLN A 177 6.92 26.72 11.58
CA GLN A 177 7.23 27.53 12.75
C GLN A 177 7.46 26.57 13.90
N PRO A 178 8.59 26.66 14.62
CA PRO A 178 8.88 25.71 15.68
C PRO A 178 7.75 25.76 16.71
N VAL A 179 7.11 24.62 16.94
CA VAL A 179 6.12 24.45 18.02
C VAL A 179 6.80 24.90 19.31
N ARG A 180 6.35 26.02 19.88
CA ARG A 180 6.82 26.46 21.19
C ARG A 180 6.40 25.39 22.19
N ARG A 181 7.36 24.57 22.63
CA ARG A 181 7.17 23.70 23.79
C ARG A 181 6.90 24.61 24.98
N THR A 182 5.65 24.71 25.39
CA THR A 182 5.31 25.18 26.73
C THR A 182 5.86 24.12 27.68
N SER A 183 6.86 24.47 28.47
CA SER A 183 7.38 23.61 29.53
C SER A 183 6.22 23.25 30.48
N LEU A 184 5.95 21.96 30.67
CA LEU A 184 5.06 21.51 31.73
C LEU A 184 5.60 22.01 33.08
N PRO A 185 4.76 22.56 33.98
CA PRO A 185 5.21 22.87 35.33
C PRO A 185 5.68 21.59 36.03
N ALA A 186 6.81 21.68 36.72
CA ALA A 186 7.42 20.56 37.43
C ALA A 186 6.44 19.97 38.46
N ARG A 187 6.35 18.64 38.49
CA ARG A 187 5.63 17.88 39.53
C ARG A 187 6.25 18.17 40.90
N PRO A 188 5.46 18.38 41.98
CA PRO A 188 6.02 18.55 43.33
C PRO A 188 6.72 17.26 43.78
N ALA A 189 7.88 17.40 44.44
CA ALA A 189 8.64 16.29 44.98
C ALA A 189 7.90 15.62 46.15
N GLU A 190 7.72 14.30 46.06
CA GLU A 190 7.14 13.48 47.12
C GLU A 190 8.24 13.19 48.16
N ALA A 191 8.06 13.68 49.39
CA ALA A 191 9.03 13.53 50.48
C ALA A 191 9.09 12.07 50.96
N GLY A 192 10.29 11.52 50.99
CA GLY A 192 10.57 10.12 51.30
C GLY A 192 10.22 9.70 52.72
N ARG A 193 9.68 8.48 52.85
CA ARG A 193 9.68 7.70 54.09
C ARG A 193 11.04 7.02 54.23
N THR A 194 11.80 7.35 55.28
CA THR A 194 13.00 6.60 55.67
C THR A 194 12.58 5.37 56.49
N SER A 195 12.91 4.19 56.00
CA SER A 195 12.83 2.92 56.74
C SER A 195 14.02 2.82 57.70
N ASN A 196 13.72 2.48 58.94
CA ASN A 196 14.65 2.36 60.06
C ASN A 196 15.12 0.90 60.14
N SER A 197 16.42 0.62 59.94
CA SER A 197 16.96 -0.73 60.16
C SER A 197 18.46 -0.71 60.50
N SER A 198 18.77 -0.76 61.80
CA SER A 198 20.04 -1.25 62.38
C SER A 198 19.88 -1.14 63.90
N LEU A 199 20.03 -2.16 64.73
CA LEU A 199 21.25 -2.93 65.02
C LEU A 199 20.86 -4.14 65.88
N LEU A 200 21.53 -5.28 65.69
CA LEU A 200 21.96 -6.19 66.77
C LEU A 200 22.94 -7.23 66.19
N PRO A 201 24.19 -7.30 66.66
CA PRO A 201 24.99 -8.52 66.59
C PRO A 201 25.05 -9.22 67.96
N HIS A 202 25.00 -10.55 67.90
CA HIS A 202 25.03 -11.50 69.02
C HIS A 202 26.48 -11.96 69.36
N PRO A 203 26.71 -12.76 70.43
CA PRO A 203 27.70 -12.48 71.48
C PRO A 203 28.95 -13.38 71.45
N ARG A 204 29.94 -13.09 72.34
CA ARG A 204 30.77 -14.11 73.04
C ARG A 204 31.54 -13.53 74.25
N SER A 205 31.14 -13.99 75.45
CA SER A 205 31.93 -14.62 76.54
C SER A 205 33.35 -14.12 76.91
N THR A 206 33.58 -13.76 78.19
CA THR A 206 34.32 -14.57 79.20
C THR A 206 34.49 -13.86 80.57
N HIS A 207 34.34 -14.68 81.63
CA HIS A 207 34.97 -14.71 82.97
C HIS A 207 34.91 -13.55 84.00
N GLY A 208 34.58 -13.97 85.23
CA GLY A 208 34.59 -13.25 86.50
C GLY A 208 33.61 -13.87 87.47
#